data_AF-A0A084GKT6-F1
#
_entry.id   AF-A0A084GKT6-F1
#
_cell.length_a   1.000
_cell.length_b   1.000
_cell.length_c   1.000
_cell.angle_alpha   90.00
_cell.angle_beta   90.00
_cell.angle_gamma   90.00
#
_symmetry.space_group_name_H-M   'P 1'
#
loop_
_entity.id
_entity.type
_entity.pdbx_description
1 polymer ?
#
loop_
_entity_poly.entity_id
_entity_poly.type
_entity_poly.pdbx_seq_one_letter_code
_entity_poly.pdbx_strand_id
1 'polypeptide(L)'
;MNYKNMKFPRKNMSPSQKQFIRELLQRRQAPITLMHRFFQIAAAAVLLLGIGVFSVYLANESGRSGEQTYAIDLPQGMDILKREKGLEFKLGERTVGGAVPSSTKEKQSLESSPGIFEIKEITNLAYPAERLLQHVKTMTAVQTYHYFLELEDGTLVRVYFHTPYVTEEQAEEAMKTFRAGD
;
A
#
# COMPACT_ATOMS: atom_id res chain seq x y z
N MET A 1 -72.27 2.50 31.66
CA MET A 1 -72.06 3.89 31.18
C MET A 1 -72.06 3.87 29.64
N ASN A 2 -72.87 4.72 29.01
CA ASN A 2 -73.12 4.73 27.56
C ASN A 2 -72.20 5.78 26.88
N TYR A 3 -71.27 5.35 26.02
CA TYR A 3 -70.17 6.15 25.44
C TYR A 3 -70.52 6.87 24.14
N LYS A 4 -71.80 6.98 23.79
CA LYS A 4 -72.25 7.44 22.46
C LYS A 4 -72.17 8.96 22.17
N ASN A 5 -71.64 9.80 23.07
CA ASN A 5 -71.68 11.26 22.89
C ASN A 5 -70.36 12.02 23.18
N MET A 6 -69.19 11.44 22.93
CA MET A 6 -67.94 12.21 22.97
C MET A 6 -67.63 12.82 21.59
N LYS A 7 -68.14 14.02 21.32
CA LYS A 7 -67.66 14.85 20.21
C LYS A 7 -66.37 15.55 20.62
N PHE A 8 -65.25 15.19 20.00
CA PHE A 8 -63.98 15.86 20.21
C PHE A 8 -64.03 17.32 19.73
N PRO A 9 -63.51 18.29 20.50
CA PRO A 9 -63.46 19.68 20.08
C PRO A 9 -62.52 19.82 18.88
N ARG A 10 -63.10 20.10 17.70
CA ARG A 10 -62.32 20.47 16.51
C ARG A 10 -61.84 21.91 16.68
N LYS A 11 -60.58 22.07 17.10
CA LYS A 11 -59.94 23.37 17.21
C LYS A 11 -59.65 23.91 15.81
N ASN A 12 -60.55 24.73 15.28
CA ASN A 12 -60.33 25.41 14.00
C ASN A 12 -59.30 26.54 14.22
N MET A 13 -58.22 26.54 13.45
CA MET A 13 -57.21 27.59 13.52
C MET A 13 -57.80 28.96 13.16
N SER A 14 -57.45 29.99 13.93
CA SER A 14 -57.89 31.35 13.66
C SER A 14 -57.29 31.89 12.35
N PRO A 15 -57.95 32.86 11.68
CA PRO A 15 -57.40 33.52 10.51
C PRO A 15 -56.00 34.10 10.74
N SER A 16 -55.73 34.65 11.93
CA SER A 16 -54.43 35.20 12.32
C SER A 16 -53.33 34.12 12.41
N GLN A 17 -53.65 32.93 12.94
CA GLN A 17 -52.71 31.80 12.97
C GLN A 17 -52.37 31.32 11.56
N LYS A 18 -53.36 31.26 10.66
CA LYS A 18 -53.13 30.89 9.27
C LYS A 18 -52.24 31.90 8.54
N GLN A 19 -52.42 33.19 8.82
CA GLN A 19 -51.62 34.25 8.22
C GLN A 19 -50.18 34.23 8.72
N PHE A 20 -49.97 34.05 10.02
CA PHE A 20 -48.64 33.89 10.61
C PHE A 20 -47.87 32.69 10.03
N ILE A 21 -48.54 31.54 9.86
CA ILE A 21 -47.93 30.36 9.25
C ILE A 21 -47.57 30.61 7.77
N ARG A 22 -48.42 31.33 7.02
CA ARG A 22 -48.12 31.69 5.62
C ARG A 22 -46.90 32.59 5.50
N GLU A 23 -46.76 33.60 6.35
CA GLU A 23 -45.59 34.48 6.35
C GLU A 23 -44.30 33.72 6.72
N LEU A 24 -44.37 32.80 7.68
CA LEU A 24 -43.24 31.93 8.05
C LEU A 24 -42.78 31.04 6.89
N LEU A 25 -43.73 30.48 6.12
CA LEU A 25 -43.43 29.64 4.97
C LEU A 25 -42.85 30.46 3.80
N GLN A 26 -43.35 31.68 3.58
CA GLN A 26 -42.81 32.57 2.54
C GLN A 26 -41.40 33.06 2.86
N ARG A 27 -41.07 33.33 4.14
CA ARG A 27 -39.71 33.72 4.56
C ARG A 27 -38.67 32.61 4.45
N ARG A 28 -39.08 31.33 4.45
CA ARG A 28 -38.15 30.17 4.41
C ARG A 28 -37.71 29.76 3.00
N GLN A 29 -38.24 30.38 1.95
CA GLN A 29 -37.81 30.13 0.57
C GLN A 29 -36.64 31.04 0.19
N ALA A 30 -35.50 30.91 0.89
CA ALA A 30 -34.23 31.36 0.33
C ALA A 30 -33.81 30.36 -0.78
N PRO A 31 -33.22 30.79 -1.90
CA PRO A 31 -32.92 29.90 -3.03
C PRO A 31 -31.74 28.98 -2.68
N ILE A 32 -32.04 27.79 -2.17
CA ILE A 32 -31.09 26.70 -1.85
C ILE A 32 -30.26 26.29 -3.09
N THR A 33 -30.70 26.65 -4.29
CA THR A 33 -30.07 26.31 -5.57
C THR A 33 -28.68 26.92 -5.79
N LEU A 34 -28.38 28.10 -5.24
CA LEU A 34 -27.05 28.72 -5.40
C LEU A 34 -25.99 28.03 -4.52
N MET A 35 -26.30 27.79 -3.24
CA MET A 35 -25.40 27.11 -2.29
C MET A 35 -25.04 25.69 -2.77
N HIS A 36 -26.01 24.95 -3.34
CA HIS A 36 -25.77 23.60 -3.85
C HIS A 36 -24.80 23.59 -5.05
N ARG A 37 -24.87 24.60 -5.93
CA ARG A 37 -23.97 24.71 -7.08
C ARG A 37 -22.54 25.05 -6.66
N PHE A 38 -22.36 25.94 -5.68
CA PHE A 38 -21.04 26.24 -5.13
C PHE A 38 -20.41 25.02 -4.45
N PHE A 39 -21.19 24.23 -3.70
CA PHE A 39 -20.71 22.99 -3.08
C PHE A 39 -20.26 21.96 -4.12
N GLN A 40 -21.03 21.78 -5.20
CA GLN A 40 -20.67 20.86 -6.29
C GLN A 40 -19.37 21.27 -6.98
N ILE A 41 -19.18 22.57 -7.25
CA ILE A 41 -17.96 23.08 -7.88
C ILE A 41 -16.75 22.90 -6.95
N ALA A 42 -16.90 23.23 -5.66
CA ALA A 42 -15.83 23.06 -4.68
C ALA A 42 -15.43 21.59 -4.50
N ALA A 43 -16.41 20.68 -4.42
CA ALA A 43 -16.16 19.24 -4.33
C ALA A 43 -15.43 18.70 -5.57
N ALA A 44 -15.84 19.12 -6.77
CA ALA A 44 -15.17 18.73 -8.01
C ALA A 44 -13.72 19.25 -8.08
N ALA A 45 -13.47 20.49 -7.66
CA ALA A 45 -12.13 21.06 -7.61
C ALA A 45 -11.20 20.30 -6.64
N VAL A 46 -11.69 19.94 -5.46
CA VAL A 46 -10.95 19.12 -4.48
C VAL A 46 -10.62 17.74 -5.04
N LEU A 47 -11.57 17.11 -5.74
CA LEU A 47 -11.36 15.82 -6.40
C LEU A 47 -10.30 15.90 -7.51
N LEU A 48 -10.35 16.94 -8.35
CA LEU A 48 -9.37 17.16 -9.41
C LEU A 48 -7.97 17.43 -8.86
N LEU A 49 -7.86 18.23 -7.79
CA LEU A 49 -6.59 18.45 -7.10
C LEU A 49 -6.05 17.15 -6.48
N GLY A 50 -6.92 16.35 -5.86
CA GLY A 50 -6.56 15.05 -5.30
C GLY A 50 -6.04 14.07 -6.36
N ILE A 51 -6.72 13.97 -7.51
CA ILE A 51 -6.29 13.14 -8.64
C ILE A 51 -4.96 13.64 -9.22
N GLY A 52 -4.78 14.96 -9.33
CA GLY A 52 -3.53 15.55 -9.83
C GLY A 52 -2.34 15.23 -8.94
N VAL A 53 -2.47 15.43 -7.63
CA VAL A 53 -1.42 15.09 -6.65
C VAL A 53 -1.13 13.58 -6.65
N PHE A 54 -2.18 12.75 -6.71
CA PHE A 54 -2.03 11.29 -6.76
C PHE A 54 -1.34 10.81 -8.05
N SER A 55 -1.61 11.47 -9.19
CA SER A 55 -0.98 11.17 -10.47
C SER A 55 0.51 11.52 -10.47
N VAL A 56 0.88 12.66 -9.87
CA VAL A 56 2.30 13.05 -9.70
C VAL A 56 3.02 12.08 -8.77
N TYR A 57 2.36 11.61 -7.70
CA TYR A 57 2.91 10.60 -6.79
C TYR A 57 3.21 9.28 -7.54
N LEU A 58 2.26 8.78 -8.33
CA LEU A 58 2.45 7.56 -9.14
C LEU A 58 3.53 7.72 -10.22
N ALA A 59 3.60 8.89 -10.87
CA ALA A 59 4.62 9.16 -11.89
C ALA A 59 6.05 9.23 -11.31
N ASN A 60 6.19 9.68 -10.06
CA ASN A 60 7.49 9.68 -9.37
C ASN A 60 7.92 8.29 -8.88
N GLU A 61 7.00 7.37 -8.58
CA GLU A 61 7.36 5.99 -8.24
C GLU A 61 7.86 5.17 -9.45
N SER A 62 7.59 5.61 -10.68
CA SER A 62 8.18 5.01 -11.90
C SER A 62 9.61 5.49 -12.22
N GLY A 63 10.18 6.38 -11.41
CA GLY A 63 11.49 6.99 -11.65
C GLY A 63 12.67 6.12 -11.18
N ARG A 64 12.94 5.00 -11.88
CA ARG A 64 14.26 4.35 -12.03
C ARG A 64 14.13 3.09 -12.90
N SER A 65 13.68 3.24 -14.15
CA SER A 65 13.76 2.16 -15.15
C SER A 65 15.10 2.18 -15.90
N GLY A 66 16.20 2.25 -15.16
CA GLY A 66 17.44 1.69 -15.68
C GLY A 66 17.28 0.17 -15.59
N GLU A 67 17.53 -0.56 -16.67
CA GLU A 67 17.52 -2.02 -16.68
C GLU A 67 18.67 -2.51 -15.77
N GLN A 68 18.48 -2.46 -14.45
CA GLN A 68 19.47 -2.90 -13.48
C GLN A 68 19.60 -4.41 -13.61
N THR A 69 20.68 -4.84 -14.23
CA THR A 69 20.93 -6.23 -14.54
C THR A 69 21.59 -6.88 -13.35
N TYR A 70 20.84 -7.47 -12.43
CA TYR A 70 21.47 -8.28 -11.36
C TYR A 70 21.83 -9.68 -11.87
N ALA A 71 22.85 -10.29 -11.28
CA ALA A 71 23.12 -11.71 -11.45
C ALA A 71 23.45 -12.36 -10.10
N ILE A 72 23.04 -13.60 -9.95
CA ILE A 72 23.23 -14.43 -8.76
C ILE A 72 23.19 -15.89 -9.20
N ASP A 73 24.01 -16.75 -8.63
CA ASP A 73 23.96 -18.18 -8.86
C ASP A 73 23.07 -18.81 -7.78
N LEU A 74 22.00 -19.48 -8.22
CA LEU A 74 21.05 -20.15 -7.33
C LEU A 74 21.39 -21.64 -7.17
N PRO A 75 20.97 -22.28 -6.07
CA PRO A 75 21.09 -23.72 -5.91
C PRO A 75 20.40 -24.52 -7.03
N GLN A 76 20.85 -25.75 -7.25
CA GLN A 76 20.36 -26.59 -8.35
C GLN A 76 18.84 -26.76 -8.33
N GLY A 77 18.24 -26.71 -9.53
CA GLY A 77 16.80 -26.86 -9.73
C GLY A 77 16.01 -25.56 -9.58
N MET A 78 16.67 -24.43 -9.26
CA MET A 78 16.04 -23.11 -9.31
C MET A 78 16.36 -22.36 -10.60
N ASP A 79 15.35 -21.66 -11.10
CA ASP A 79 15.43 -20.83 -12.30
C ASP A 79 15.34 -19.34 -11.95
N ILE A 80 16.04 -18.52 -12.74
CA ILE A 80 15.97 -17.06 -12.62
C ILE A 80 15.14 -16.52 -13.78
N LEU A 81 14.06 -15.82 -13.44
CA LEU A 81 13.25 -15.07 -14.40
C LEU A 81 13.53 -13.59 -14.27
N LYS A 82 13.98 -12.96 -15.36
CA LYS A 82 14.13 -11.50 -15.42
C LYS A 82 12.75 -10.84 -15.47
N ARG A 83 12.56 -9.81 -14.66
CA ARG A 83 11.37 -8.95 -14.59
C ARG A 83 11.80 -7.50 -14.81
N GLU A 84 10.85 -6.63 -15.14
CA GLU A 84 11.12 -5.20 -15.35
C GLU A 84 11.81 -4.52 -14.16
N LYS A 85 11.53 -5.01 -12.94
CA LYS A 85 12.03 -4.43 -11.68
C LYS A 85 13.01 -5.35 -10.94
N GLY A 86 13.66 -6.29 -11.64
CA GLY A 86 14.68 -7.15 -11.04
C GLY A 86 14.55 -8.62 -11.42
N LEU A 87 14.80 -9.52 -10.47
CA LEU A 87 14.81 -10.97 -10.67
C LEU A 87 13.75 -11.66 -9.82
N GLU A 88 13.14 -12.69 -10.37
CA GLU A 88 12.28 -13.63 -9.65
C GLU A 88 12.93 -15.02 -9.64
N PHE A 89 12.99 -15.65 -8.46
CA PHE A 89 13.57 -16.98 -8.30
C PHE A 89 12.46 -18.02 -8.25
N LYS A 90 12.54 -19.03 -9.11
CA LYS A 90 11.53 -20.08 -9.27
C LYS A 90 12.08 -21.45 -8.91
N LEU A 91 11.25 -22.29 -8.31
CA LEU A 91 11.47 -23.73 -8.15
C LEU A 91 10.25 -24.43 -8.78
N GLY A 92 10.39 -24.86 -10.03
CA GLY A 92 9.25 -25.18 -10.89
C GLY A 92 8.33 -23.96 -11.06
N GLU A 93 7.03 -24.12 -10.80
CA GLU A 93 6.06 -23.02 -10.92
C GLU A 93 6.07 -22.04 -9.73
N ARG A 94 6.70 -22.42 -8.60
CA ARG A 94 6.63 -21.68 -7.34
C ARG A 94 7.69 -20.60 -7.25
N THR A 95 7.31 -19.40 -6.83
CA THR A 95 8.24 -18.32 -6.49
C THR A 95 8.83 -18.57 -5.11
N VAL A 96 10.15 -18.64 -5.05
CA VAL A 96 10.93 -18.96 -3.83
C VAL A 96 11.83 -17.81 -3.39
N GLY A 97 11.85 -16.71 -4.14
CA GLY A 97 12.62 -15.53 -3.81
C GLY A 97 12.67 -14.52 -4.95
N GLY A 98 13.54 -13.54 -4.81
CA GLY A 98 13.83 -12.56 -5.86
C GLY A 98 14.86 -11.53 -5.44
N ALA A 99 15.28 -10.70 -6.40
CA ALA A 99 16.15 -9.55 -6.18
C ALA A 99 15.49 -8.31 -6.80
N VAL A 100 15.25 -7.28 -5.99
CA VAL A 100 14.57 -6.06 -6.45
C VAL A 100 15.26 -4.83 -5.87
N PRO A 101 15.28 -3.69 -6.59
CA PRO A 101 15.61 -2.41 -5.99
C PRO A 101 14.71 -2.17 -4.78
N SER A 102 15.27 -1.61 -3.73
CA SER A 102 14.53 -1.26 -2.52
C SER A 102 14.89 0.16 -2.06
N SER A 103 14.17 0.65 -1.06
CA SER A 103 14.44 1.95 -0.46
C SER A 103 14.64 1.82 1.04
N THR A 104 15.32 2.79 1.65
CA THR A 104 15.49 2.87 3.10
C THR A 104 14.14 2.84 3.83
N LYS A 105 13.10 3.45 3.23
CA LYS A 105 11.74 3.44 3.78
C LYS A 105 11.12 2.03 3.79
N GLU A 106 11.32 1.26 2.73
CA GLU A 106 10.86 -0.14 2.67
C GLU A 106 11.61 -1.03 3.65
N LYS A 107 12.93 -0.85 3.77
CA LYS A 107 13.76 -1.54 4.77
C LYS A 107 13.25 -1.25 6.19
N GLN A 108 13.08 0.03 6.55
CA GLN A 108 12.54 0.43 7.87
C GLN A 108 11.12 -0.07 8.12
N SER A 109 10.27 -0.08 7.08
CA SER A 109 8.91 -0.61 7.20
C SER A 109 8.93 -2.12 7.48
N LEU A 110 9.86 -2.85 6.86
CA LEU A 110 10.05 -4.28 7.14
C LEU A 110 10.61 -4.47 8.55
N GLU A 111 11.65 -3.73 8.95
CA GLU A 111 12.22 -3.71 10.30
C GLU A 111 11.20 -3.46 11.41
N SER A 112 10.21 -2.63 11.13
CA SER A 112 9.14 -2.29 12.07
C SER A 112 7.97 -3.27 12.03
N SER A 113 7.98 -4.24 11.11
CA SER A 113 6.88 -5.18 10.94
C SER A 113 6.87 -6.23 12.05
N PRO A 114 5.67 -6.60 12.55
CA PRO A 114 5.55 -7.69 13.50
C PRO A 114 6.04 -8.99 12.86
N GLY A 115 6.86 -9.76 13.60
CA GLY A 115 7.38 -11.04 13.13
C GLY A 115 8.83 -11.01 12.62
N ILE A 116 9.61 -9.97 12.92
CA ILE A 116 11.06 -10.06 12.82
C ILE A 116 11.62 -10.85 13.99
N PHE A 117 12.49 -11.80 13.65
CA PHE A 117 13.18 -12.65 14.61
C PHE A 117 14.64 -12.23 14.81
N GLU A 118 15.28 -11.77 13.74
CA GLU A 118 16.72 -11.47 13.77
C GLU A 118 17.07 -10.38 12.75
N ILE A 119 17.99 -9.51 13.15
CA ILE A 119 18.70 -8.56 12.28
C ILE A 119 20.19 -8.82 12.49
N LYS A 120 20.92 -9.03 11.40
CA LYS A 120 22.35 -9.36 11.44
C LYS A 120 23.09 -8.62 10.33
N GLU A 121 24.12 -7.88 10.70
CA GLU A 121 25.06 -7.30 9.73
C GLU A 121 25.97 -8.40 9.15
N ILE A 122 26.18 -8.36 7.85
CA ILE A 122 26.97 -9.33 7.10
C ILE A 122 28.05 -8.60 6.31
N THR A 123 29.30 -8.84 6.69
CA THR A 123 30.47 -8.15 6.14
C THR A 123 31.32 -9.02 5.22
N ASN A 124 30.99 -10.30 5.07
CA ASN A 124 31.73 -11.27 4.25
C ASN A 124 31.13 -11.49 2.85
N LEU A 125 30.30 -10.55 2.37
CA LEU A 125 29.74 -10.55 1.02
C LEU A 125 30.44 -9.50 0.16
N ALA A 126 30.23 -9.55 -1.16
CA ALA A 126 30.81 -8.59 -2.10
C ALA A 126 30.37 -7.13 -1.82
N TYR A 127 29.16 -6.96 -1.29
CA TYR A 127 28.62 -5.67 -0.86
C TYR A 127 28.24 -5.75 0.62
N PRO A 128 28.38 -4.65 1.39
CA PRO A 128 27.85 -4.58 2.75
C PRO A 128 26.36 -4.92 2.74
N ALA A 129 25.97 -5.85 3.61
CA ALA A 129 24.59 -6.31 3.66
C ALA A 129 24.06 -6.41 5.08
N GLU A 130 22.76 -6.18 5.22
CA GLU A 130 22.03 -6.48 6.43
C GLU A 130 21.01 -7.58 6.15
N ARG A 131 21.02 -8.63 6.97
CA ARG A 131 20.08 -9.73 6.89
C ARG A 131 18.99 -9.57 7.93
N LEU A 132 17.73 -9.57 7.47
CA LEU A 132 16.55 -9.66 8.29
C LEU A 132 15.89 -11.04 8.12
N LEU A 133 15.61 -11.70 9.24
CA LEU A 133 14.78 -12.90 9.27
C LEU A 133 13.36 -12.54 9.67
N GLN A 134 12.44 -12.64 8.73
CA GLN A 134 11.01 -12.42 8.95
C GLN A 134 10.28 -13.76 9.01
N HIS A 135 9.52 -14.00 10.07
CA HIS A 135 8.57 -15.11 10.10
C HIS A 135 7.26 -14.68 9.45
N VAL A 136 6.80 -15.47 8.49
CA VAL A 136 5.59 -15.19 7.72
C VAL A 136 4.72 -16.43 7.79
N LYS A 137 3.46 -16.31 8.19
CA LYS A 137 2.53 -17.45 8.20
C LYS A 137 1.68 -17.43 6.94
N THR A 138 2.28 -17.80 5.82
CA THR A 138 1.58 -17.88 4.53
C THR A 138 1.60 -19.30 3.98
N MET A 139 0.73 -19.58 3.00
CA MET A 139 0.73 -20.86 2.29
C MET A 139 2.03 -21.11 1.49
N THR A 140 2.82 -20.07 1.27
CA THR A 140 3.98 -20.07 0.36
C THR A 140 5.31 -19.85 1.08
N ALA A 141 5.32 -19.44 2.35
CA ALA A 141 6.54 -19.24 3.11
C ALA A 141 6.26 -19.36 4.60
N VAL A 142 7.19 -19.98 5.33
CA VAL A 142 7.21 -20.02 6.81
C VAL A 142 8.10 -18.90 7.36
N GLN A 143 9.22 -18.65 6.69
CA GLN A 143 10.13 -17.55 6.96
C GLN A 143 10.66 -16.99 5.64
N THR A 144 11.10 -15.75 5.69
CA THR A 144 11.78 -15.10 4.58
C THR A 144 13.09 -14.50 5.10
N TYR A 145 14.20 -14.88 4.46
CA TYR A 145 15.47 -14.19 4.63
C TYR A 145 15.49 -13.01 3.68
N HIS A 146 15.69 -11.81 4.20
CA HIS A 146 15.86 -10.59 3.42
C HIS A 146 17.29 -10.10 3.58
N TYR A 147 18.02 -9.98 2.49
CA TYR A 147 19.34 -9.36 2.42
C TYR A 147 19.20 -8.00 1.76
N PHE A 148 19.52 -6.94 2.50
CA PHE A 148 19.57 -5.58 1.98
C PHE A 148 21.02 -5.24 1.70
N LEU A 149 21.38 -5.15 0.41
CA LEU A 149 22.72 -4.81 -0.05
C LEU A 149 22.77 -3.36 -0.49
N GLU A 150 23.81 -2.66 -0.08
CA GLU A 150 24.11 -1.31 -0.55
C GLU A 150 25.20 -1.40 -1.64
N LEU A 151 24.83 -1.07 -2.88
CA LEU A 151 25.75 -1.03 -4.01
C LEU A 151 26.64 0.22 -3.96
N GLU A 152 27.72 0.23 -4.73
CA GLU A 152 28.69 1.33 -4.75
C GLU A 152 28.09 2.68 -5.18
N ASP A 153 27.04 2.66 -6.00
CA ASP A 153 26.31 3.85 -6.45
C ASP A 153 25.27 4.34 -5.42
N GLY A 154 25.21 3.72 -4.23
CA GLY A 154 24.23 3.98 -3.18
C GLY A 154 22.85 3.37 -3.46
N THR A 155 22.71 2.54 -4.49
CA THR A 155 21.47 1.81 -4.73
C THR A 155 21.30 0.72 -3.67
N LEU A 156 20.15 0.71 -3.01
CA LEU A 156 19.77 -0.36 -2.10
C LEU A 156 19.04 -1.46 -2.87
N VAL A 157 19.49 -2.71 -2.74
CA VAL A 157 18.88 -3.88 -3.36
C VAL A 157 18.43 -4.84 -2.28
N ARG A 158 17.21 -5.34 -2.39
CA ARG A 158 16.68 -6.39 -1.52
C ARG A 158 16.67 -7.72 -2.26
N VAL A 159 17.50 -8.65 -1.81
CA VAL A 159 17.45 -10.06 -2.23
C VAL A 159 16.74 -10.85 -1.15
N TYR A 160 15.75 -11.66 -1.50
CA TYR A 160 14.98 -12.42 -0.51
C TYR A 160 14.74 -13.87 -0.92
N PHE A 161 14.65 -14.75 0.08
CA PHE A 161 14.48 -16.19 -0.08
C PHE A 161 13.44 -16.73 0.91
N HIS A 162 12.56 -17.63 0.43
CA HIS A 162 11.48 -18.21 1.21
C HIS A 162 11.83 -19.62 1.73
N THR A 163 11.59 -19.85 3.02
CA THR A 163 11.62 -21.18 3.61
C THR A 163 10.25 -21.86 3.46
N PRO A 164 10.19 -23.19 3.28
CA PRO A 164 11.27 -24.17 3.42
C PRO A 164 12.06 -24.46 2.14
N TYR A 165 11.86 -23.71 1.06
CA TYR A 165 12.43 -24.06 -0.25
C TYR A 165 13.92 -23.73 -0.36
N VAL A 166 14.36 -22.69 0.33
CA VAL A 166 15.76 -22.28 0.41
C VAL A 166 16.16 -22.25 1.87
N THR A 167 17.21 -22.98 2.24
CA THR A 167 17.78 -22.95 3.59
C THR A 167 18.62 -21.69 3.81
N GLU A 168 18.92 -21.38 5.08
CA GLU A 168 19.84 -20.28 5.41
C GLU A 168 21.19 -20.42 4.71
N GLU A 169 21.79 -21.62 4.77
CA GLU A 169 23.09 -21.91 4.17
C GLU A 169 23.06 -21.74 2.65
N GLN A 170 22.02 -22.24 1.98
CA GLN A 170 21.83 -22.05 0.53
C GLN A 170 21.65 -20.59 0.15
N ALA A 171 20.91 -19.82 0.96
CA ALA A 171 20.74 -18.39 0.74
C ALA A 171 22.07 -17.66 0.92
N GLU A 172 22.84 -17.96 1.97
CA GLU A 172 24.17 -17.38 2.21
C GLU A 172 25.17 -17.71 1.09
N GLU A 173 25.16 -18.95 0.59
CA GLU A 173 25.99 -19.36 -0.56
C GLU A 173 25.59 -18.61 -1.83
N ALA A 174 24.30 -18.52 -2.14
CA ALA A 174 23.82 -17.75 -3.28
C ALA A 174 24.22 -16.27 -3.16
N MET A 175 24.08 -15.68 -1.97
CA MET A 175 24.42 -14.27 -1.73
C MET A 175 25.90 -13.95 -1.97
N LYS A 176 26.81 -14.90 -1.78
CA LYS A 176 28.24 -14.70 -2.10
C LYS A 176 28.51 -14.53 -3.59
N THR A 177 27.60 -14.99 -4.44
CA THR A 177 27.70 -14.90 -5.91
C THR A 177 26.97 -13.69 -6.49
N PHE A 178 26.24 -12.94 -5.65
CA PHE A 178 25.47 -11.79 -6.10
C PHE A 178 26.40 -10.70 -6.67
N ARG A 179 26.03 -10.19 -7.84
CA ARG A 179 26.71 -9.10 -8.54
C ARG A 179 25.70 -8.16 -9.19
N ALA A 180 25.95 -6.86 -9.07
CA ALA A 180 25.32 -5.89 -9.95
C ALA A 180 25.98 -5.97 -11.33
N GLY A 181 25.17 -5.91 -12.39
CA GLY A 181 25.66 -5.81 -13.76
C GLY A 181 26.08 -4.39 -14.08
N ASP A 182 27.07 -4.28 -14.97
CA ASP A 182 27.61 -3.02 -15.49
C ASP A 182 26.57 -2.23 -16.33
#